data_AF-A0A7D4BNK6-F1
#
_entry.id   AF-A0A7D4BNK6-F1
#
_cell.length_a   1.000
_cell.length_b   1.000
_cell.length_c   1.000
_cell.angle_alpha   90.00
_cell.angle_beta   90.00
_cell.angle_gamma   90.00
#
_symmetry.space_group_name_H-M   'P 1'
#
loop_
_entity.id
_entity.type
_entity.pdbx_description
1 polymer ?
#
loop_
_entity_poly.entity_id
_entity_poly.type
_entity_poly.pdbx_seq_one_letter_code
_entity_poly.pdbx_strand_id
1 'polypeptide(L)'
;MFGRKKAWPGELDVSDFGFLAKSTEFARLWSEDGENLTAIIEPRGIGADPFLFGMALVDAARHGAKAYAQAVGISEKQALARIWEGFDAERSYPTDTPRQIDPETGSIA
;
A
#
# COMPACT_ATOMS: atom_id res chain seq x y z
N MET A 1 9.74 -21.53 -22.10
CA MET A 1 9.35 -20.12 -21.96
C MET A 1 8.43 -20.02 -20.76
N PHE A 2 8.87 -19.42 -19.66
CA PHE A 2 7.99 -19.12 -18.54
C PHE A 2 7.14 -17.91 -18.94
N GLY A 3 5.86 -18.13 -19.22
CA GLY A 3 4.94 -17.04 -19.53
C GLY A 3 4.89 -16.06 -18.36
N ARG A 4 5.07 -14.76 -18.63
CA ARG A 4 4.79 -13.72 -17.65
C ARG A 4 3.36 -13.93 -17.17
N LYS A 5 3.17 -14.18 -15.86
CA LYS A 5 1.82 -14.17 -15.26
C LYS A 5 1.20 -12.81 -15.57
N LYS A 6 0.02 -12.83 -16.19
CA LYS A 6 -0.71 -11.62 -16.54
C LYS A 6 -1.15 -10.93 -15.25
N ALA A 7 -0.84 -9.65 -15.11
CA ALA A 7 -1.32 -8.80 -14.02
C ALA A 7 -2.86 -8.79 -14.00
N TRP A 8 -3.44 -8.60 -12.82
CA TRP A 8 -4.90 -8.46 -12.70
C TRP A 8 -5.35 -7.12 -13.31
N PRO A 9 -6.60 -6.99 -13.81
CA PRO A 9 -7.11 -5.71 -14.30
C PRO A 9 -6.95 -4.61 -13.23
N GLY A 10 -6.34 -3.49 -13.59
CA GLY A 10 -6.12 -2.35 -12.69
C GLY A 10 -4.88 -2.44 -11.79
N GLU A 11 -4.11 -3.54 -11.83
CA GLU A 11 -2.83 -3.63 -11.13
C GLU A 11 -1.82 -2.63 -11.70
N LEU A 12 -1.02 -2.00 -10.83
CA LEU A 12 0.06 -1.11 -11.24
C LEU A 12 1.12 -1.92 -12.00
N ASP A 13 1.30 -1.63 -13.28
CA ASP A 13 2.39 -2.21 -14.06
C ASP A 13 3.70 -1.47 -13.75
N VAL A 14 4.60 -2.18 -13.06
CA VAL A 14 5.92 -1.70 -12.69
C VAL A 14 7.04 -2.37 -13.48
N SER A 15 6.73 -3.09 -14.57
CA SER A 15 7.73 -3.88 -15.30
C SER A 15 8.88 -3.06 -15.88
N ASP A 16 8.63 -1.77 -16.14
CA ASP A 16 9.60 -0.84 -16.73
C ASP A 16 10.34 0.00 -15.68
N PHE A 17 10.06 -0.20 -14.39
CA PHE A 17 10.67 0.56 -13.30
C PHE A 17 12.00 -0.06 -12.89
N GLY A 18 13.03 0.11 -13.72
CA GLY A 18 14.36 -0.50 -13.52
C GLY A 18 15.04 -0.19 -12.17
N PHE A 19 14.65 0.90 -11.50
CA PHE A 19 15.14 1.22 -10.14
C PHE A 19 14.67 0.21 -9.08
N LEU A 20 13.64 -0.57 -9.36
CA LEU A 20 13.16 -1.65 -8.49
C LEU A 20 13.99 -2.93 -8.58
N ALA A 21 14.99 -3.01 -9.47
CA ALA A 21 15.75 -4.25 -9.72
C ALA A 21 16.43 -4.87 -8.48
N LYS A 22 16.67 -4.08 -7.44
CA LYS A 22 17.23 -4.53 -6.14
C LYS A 22 16.25 -4.40 -4.97
N SER A 23 15.01 -4.04 -5.24
CA SER A 23 13.97 -3.85 -4.23
C SER A 23 13.20 -5.15 -4.00
N THR A 24 12.62 -5.30 -2.82
CA THR A 24 11.68 -6.38 -2.50
C THR A 24 10.32 -5.77 -2.22
N GLU A 25 9.28 -6.34 -2.82
CA GLU A 25 7.90 -5.97 -2.54
C GLU A 25 7.49 -6.52 -1.16
N PHE A 26 6.94 -5.68 -0.29
CA PHE A 26 6.53 -6.07 1.06
C PHE A 26 5.06 -5.79 1.36
N ALA A 27 4.37 -5.06 0.49
CA ALA A 27 2.96 -4.75 0.66
C ALA A 27 2.28 -4.59 -0.70
N ARG A 28 1.03 -5.04 -0.77
CA ARG A 28 0.12 -4.69 -1.85
C ARG A 28 -1.21 -4.25 -1.26
N LEU A 29 -1.78 -3.20 -1.85
CA LEU A 29 -3.00 -2.55 -1.39
C LEU A 29 -3.97 -2.49 -2.57
N TRP A 30 -5.21 -2.90 -2.35
CA TRP A 30 -6.29 -2.82 -3.33
C TRP A 30 -7.50 -2.18 -2.71
N SER A 31 -8.19 -1.35 -3.49
CA SER A 31 -9.51 -0.88 -3.14
C SER A 31 -10.56 -1.70 -3.86
N GLU A 32 -11.61 -2.07 -3.14
CA GLU A 32 -12.86 -2.57 -3.71
C GLU A 32 -13.91 -1.45 -3.59
N ASP A 33 -14.37 -0.98 -4.75
CA ASP A 33 -15.38 0.08 -4.93
C ASP A 33 -15.12 1.42 -4.21
N GLY A 34 -13.87 1.70 -3.81
CA GLY A 34 -13.48 2.95 -3.16
C GLY A 34 -13.76 3.01 -1.66
N GLU A 35 -14.38 1.97 -1.08
CA GLU A 35 -14.76 1.92 0.34
C GLU A 35 -13.96 0.88 1.11
N ASN A 36 -13.75 -0.30 0.53
CA ASN A 36 -13.02 -1.38 1.20
C ASN A 36 -11.56 -1.39 0.76
N LEU A 37 -10.67 -1.66 1.72
CA LEU A 37 -9.24 -1.82 1.49
C LEU A 37 -8.84 -3.28 1.76
N THR A 38 -8.23 -3.93 0.79
CA THR A 38 -7.49 -5.19 1.01
C THR A 38 -6.01 -4.87 1.08
N ALA A 39 -5.35 -5.29 2.16
CA ALA A 39 -3.91 -5.17 2.34
C ALA A 39 -3.27 -6.55 2.51
N ILE A 40 -2.26 -6.87 1.71
CA ILE A 40 -1.40 -8.04 1.88
C ILE A 40 -0.03 -7.54 2.30
N ILE A 41 0.45 -7.99 3.47
CA ILE A 41 1.74 -7.57 4.04
C ILE A 41 2.67 -8.78 4.15
N GLU A 42 3.88 -8.67 3.61
CA GLU A 42 4.98 -9.63 3.70
C GLU A 42 6.12 -9.03 4.53
N PRO A 43 6.20 -9.32 5.85
CA PRO A 43 7.20 -8.73 6.73
C PRO A 43 8.65 -9.00 6.29
N ARG A 44 8.92 -10.13 5.63
CA ARG A 44 10.28 -10.47 5.15
C ARG A 44 10.78 -9.51 4.07
N GLY A 45 9.86 -8.83 3.36
CA GLY A 45 10.21 -7.85 2.33
C GLY A 45 10.72 -6.52 2.87
N ILE A 46 10.48 -6.22 4.16
CA ILE A 46 10.87 -4.95 4.79
C ILE A 46 11.87 -5.13 5.94
N GLY A 47 11.74 -6.18 6.74
CA GLY A 47 12.63 -6.49 7.85
C GLY A 47 11.90 -7.00 9.09
N ALA A 48 12.66 -7.56 10.04
CA ALA A 48 12.11 -8.18 11.24
C ALA A 48 11.59 -7.17 12.28
N ASP A 49 11.97 -5.89 12.17
CA ASP A 49 11.56 -4.84 13.10
C ASP A 49 10.29 -4.12 12.59
N PRO A 50 9.14 -4.20 13.28
CA PRO A 50 7.91 -3.50 12.91
C PRO A 50 8.06 -1.98 12.83
N PHE A 51 9.07 -1.40 13.49
CA PHE A 51 9.39 0.03 13.36
C PHE A 51 9.60 0.44 11.89
N LEU A 52 10.21 -0.44 11.09
CA LEU A 52 10.45 -0.19 9.67
C LEU A 52 9.14 -0.09 8.88
N PHE A 53 8.12 -0.88 9.23
CA PHE A 53 6.80 -0.78 8.62
C PHE A 53 6.14 0.56 8.94
N GLY A 54 6.22 1.01 10.20
CA GLY A 54 5.76 2.34 10.60
C GLY A 54 6.43 3.46 9.81
N MET A 55 7.76 3.40 9.63
CA MET A 55 8.48 4.36 8.78
C MET A 55 8.02 4.31 7.33
N ALA A 56 7.86 3.12 6.76
CA ALA A 56 7.44 2.97 5.37
C ALA A 56 6.03 3.52 5.11
N LEU A 57 5.11 3.39 6.07
CA LEU A 57 3.78 4.02 5.99
C LEU A 57 3.89 5.55 5.96
N VAL A 58 4.81 6.14 6.73
CA VAL A 58 5.04 7.59 6.71
C VAL A 58 5.64 8.05 5.39
N ASP A 59 6.62 7.32 4.86
CA ASP A 59 7.19 7.63 3.55
C ASP A 59 6.15 7.50 2.43
N ALA A 60 5.29 6.48 2.49
CA ALA A 60 4.18 6.30 1.57
C ALA A 60 3.17 7.47 1.65
N ALA A 61 2.82 7.93 2.86
CA ALA A 61 1.95 9.09 3.04
C ALA A 61 2.52 10.37 2.41
N ARG A 62 3.83 10.59 2.53
CA ARG A 62 4.51 11.74 1.91
C ARG A 62 4.54 11.67 0.38
N HIS A 63 4.84 10.49 -0.17
CA HIS A 63 4.77 10.28 -1.63
C HIS A 63 3.33 10.42 -2.14
N GLY A 64 2.37 9.88 -1.40
CA GLY A 64 0.94 10.01 -1.67
C GLY A 64 0.49 11.47 -1.69
N ALA A 65 0.94 12.29 -0.74
CA ALA A 65 0.63 13.72 -0.71
C ALA A 65 1.07 14.43 -2.00
N LYS A 66 2.26 14.11 -2.49
CA LYS A 66 2.76 14.64 -3.77
C LYS A 66 1.92 14.18 -4.96
N ALA A 67 1.53 12.90 -4.99
CA ALA A 67 0.69 12.34 -6.05
C ALA A 67 -0.71 12.97 -6.05
N TYR A 68 -1.36 13.06 -4.89
CA TYR A 68 -2.69 13.67 -4.75
C TYR A 68 -2.67 15.17 -5.08
N ALA A 69 -1.67 15.90 -4.60
CA ALA A 69 -1.52 17.32 -4.93
C ALA A 69 -1.54 17.56 -6.45
N GLN A 70 -0.83 16.73 -7.21
CA GLN A 70 -0.83 16.78 -8.67
C GLN A 70 -2.17 16.35 -9.28
N ALA A 71 -2.77 15.26 -8.78
CA ALA A 71 -3.98 14.69 -9.35
C ALA A 71 -5.22 15.57 -9.15
N VAL A 72 -5.35 16.23 -8.00
CA VAL A 72 -6.57 16.99 -7.63
C VAL A 72 -6.35 18.51 -7.55
N GLY A 73 -5.16 19.01 -7.87
CA GLY A 73 -4.88 20.44 -7.98
C GLY A 73 -4.82 21.21 -6.65
N ILE A 74 -4.34 20.58 -5.58
CA ILE A 74 -4.14 21.19 -4.26
C ILE A 74 -2.65 21.26 -3.90
N SER A 75 -2.28 21.99 -2.84
CA SER A 75 -0.89 21.97 -2.37
C SER A 75 -0.51 20.64 -1.71
N GLU A 76 0.75 20.25 -1.79
CA GLU A 76 1.30 19.07 -1.10
C GLU A 76 1.02 19.14 0.41
N LYS A 77 1.11 20.33 1.02
CA LYS A 77 0.77 20.54 2.44
C LYS A 77 -0.69 20.22 2.75
N GLN A 78 -1.63 20.65 1.90
CA GLN A 78 -3.05 20.34 2.07
C GLN A 78 -3.33 18.85 1.87
N ALA A 79 -2.72 18.23 0.85
CA ALA A 79 -2.85 16.80 0.61
C ALA A 79 -2.31 15.97 1.79
N LEU A 80 -1.13 16.32 2.31
CA LEU A 80 -0.53 15.64 3.46
C LEU A 80 -1.37 15.81 4.73
N ALA A 81 -1.92 17.01 4.97
CA ALA A 81 -2.82 17.24 6.11
C ALA A 81 -4.08 16.36 6.03
N ARG A 82 -4.68 16.23 4.84
CA ARG A 82 -5.85 15.35 4.63
C ARG A 82 -5.52 13.87 4.80
N ILE A 83 -4.34 13.43 4.37
CA ILE A 83 -3.88 12.06 4.59
C ILE A 83 -3.74 11.78 6.09
N TRP A 84 -3.13 12.70 6.85
CA TRP A 84 -3.00 12.53 8.30
C TRP A 84 -4.33 12.56 9.04
N GLU A 85 -5.27 13.40 8.61
CA GLU A 85 -6.62 13.39 9.15
C GLU A 85 -7.29 12.02 8.98
N GLY A 86 -7.19 11.40 7.80
CA GLY A 86 -7.72 10.05 7.57
C GLY A 86 -6.99 8.98 8.40
N PHE A 87 -5.66 9.08 8.49
CA PHE A 87 -4.84 8.17 9.29
C PHE A 87 -5.21 8.23 10.78
N ASP A 88 -5.34 9.44 11.34
CA ASP A 88 -5.69 9.62 12.75
C ASP A 88 -7.13 9.21 13.03
N ALA A 89 -8.05 9.42 12.09
CA ALA A 89 -9.43 8.95 12.20
C ALA A 89 -9.50 7.43 12.32
N GLU A 90 -8.87 6.70 11.38
CA GLU A 90 -8.87 5.23 11.38
C GLU A 90 -8.11 4.66 12.58
N ARG A 91 -7.01 5.29 13.01
CA ARG A 91 -6.27 4.87 14.22
C ARG A 91 -7.09 5.05 15.49
N SER A 92 -7.92 6.09 15.56
CA SER A 92 -8.75 6.38 16.73
C SER A 92 -10.03 5.55 16.75
N TYR A 93 -10.58 5.24 15.58
CA TYR A 93 -11.82 4.48 15.39
C TYR A 93 -11.70 3.52 14.21
N PRO A 94 -11.04 2.36 14.38
CA PRO A 94 -10.84 1.40 13.30
C PRO A 94 -12.15 0.90 12.71
N THR A 95 -12.21 0.83 11.38
CA THR A 95 -13.40 0.43 10.61
C THR A 95 -13.30 -0.99 10.04
N ASP A 96 -12.11 -1.60 10.05
CA ASP A 96 -11.88 -3.01 9.68
C ASP A 96 -11.09 -3.76 10.76
N THR A 97 -11.16 -5.09 10.72
CA THR A 97 -10.37 -5.99 11.56
C THR A 97 -9.44 -6.84 10.68
N PRO A 98 -8.11 -6.81 10.91
CA PRO A 98 -7.17 -7.63 10.15
C PRO A 98 -7.48 -9.12 10.23
N ARG A 99 -7.34 -9.82 9.10
CA ARG A 99 -7.55 -11.26 8.96
C ARG A 99 -6.25 -11.95 8.53
N GLN A 100 -6.08 -13.21 8.93
CA GLN A 100 -4.93 -14.00 8.51
C GLN A 100 -5.17 -14.58 7.13
N ILE A 101 -4.16 -14.54 6.26
CA ILE A 101 -4.19 -15.25 4.98
C ILE A 101 -3.56 -16.63 5.21
N ASP A 102 -4.24 -17.68 4.79
CA ASP A 102 -3.65 -19.01 4.73
C ASP A 102 -2.58 -19.02 3.61
N PRO A 103 -1.30 -19.25 3.94
CA PRO A 103 -0.23 -19.21 2.96
C PRO A 103 -0.27 -20.37 1.95
N GLU A 104 -0.93 -21.48 2.27
CA GLU A 104 -1.02 -22.65 1.39
C GLU A 104 -2.16 -22.51 0.38
N THR A 105 -3.28 -21.93 0.81
CA THR A 105 -4.49 -21.83 -0.02
C THR A 105 -4.73 -20.43 -0.59
N GLY A 106 -4.09 -19.40 -0.03
CA GLY A 106 -4.35 -18.00 -0.35
C GLY A 106 -5.74 -17.52 0.09
N SER A 107 -6.45 -18.31 0.87
CA SER A 107 -7.77 -17.95 1.40
C SER A 107 -7.64 -17.07 2.65
N ILE A 108 -8.66 -16.26 2.90
CA ILE A 108 -8.77 -15.48 4.13
C ILE A 108 -9.36 -16.41 5.20
N ALA A 109 -8.61 -16.60 6.29
CA ALA A 109 -8.99 -17.43 7.44
C ALA A 109 -9.78 -16.64 8.49
#